data_AF-A0A1P8WZJ1-F1
#
_entry.id   AF-A0A1P8WZJ1-F1
#
_cell.length_a   1.000
_cell.length_b   1.000
_cell.length_c   1.000
_cell.angle_alpha   90.00
_cell.angle_beta   90.00
_cell.angle_gamma   90.00
#
_symmetry.space_group_name_H-M   'P 1'
#
loop_
_entity.id
_entity.type
_entity.pdbx_description
1 polymer ?
#
loop_
_entity_poly.entity_id
_entity_poly.type
_entity_poly.pdbx_seq_one_letter_code
_entity_poly.pdbx_strand_id
1 'polypeptide(L)'
;MLHHHDPSHDIQSRITGQIGALAEALPHCALTQIVQGIDDIRCLARDNGFAAVETLASRLESAVAAGGYRAAILTYLDAMSDAASAPRGPMPPAMQEAWLASVAMRLGH
;
A
#
# COMPACT_ATOMS: atom_id res chain seq x y z
N MET A 1 27.28 2.73 -21.38
CA MET A 1 26.94 2.27 -20.02
C MET A 1 25.47 1.90 -20.03
N LEU A 2 25.16 0.60 -19.98
CA LEU A 2 23.78 0.12 -19.93
C LEU A 2 23.24 0.45 -18.54
N HIS A 3 22.29 1.36 -18.44
CA HIS A 3 21.46 1.51 -17.25
C HIS A 3 20.63 0.22 -17.15
N HIS A 4 21.13 -0.79 -16.45
CA HIS A 4 20.27 -1.86 -15.93
C HIS A 4 19.37 -1.20 -14.90
N HIS A 5 18.28 -0.59 -15.37
CA HIS A 5 17.17 -0.28 -14.49
C HIS A 5 16.70 -1.63 -13.98
N ASP A 6 16.96 -1.92 -12.71
CA ASP A 6 16.47 -3.14 -12.08
C ASP A 6 14.94 -3.06 -12.22
N PRO A 7 14.29 -3.93 -13.03
CA PRO A 7 12.86 -3.80 -13.37
C PRO A 7 12.00 -3.75 -12.11
N SER A 8 12.52 -4.37 -11.05
CA SER A 8 12.10 -4.21 -9.70
C SER A 8 11.97 -2.75 -9.24
N HIS A 9 13.04 -1.98 -9.27
CA HIS A 9 13.07 -0.60 -8.79
C HIS A 9 12.09 0.30 -9.56
N ASP A 10 11.91 0.05 -10.86
CA ASP A 10 10.88 0.70 -11.69
C ASP A 10 9.47 0.44 -11.12
N ILE A 11 9.15 -0.81 -10.80
CA ILE A 11 7.83 -1.17 -10.25
C ILE A 11 7.65 -0.61 -8.84
N GLN A 12 8.69 -0.64 -8.01
CA GLN A 12 8.64 -0.03 -6.69
C GLN A 12 8.31 1.47 -6.80
N SER A 13 8.99 2.19 -7.70
CA SER A 13 8.74 3.61 -7.95
C SER A 13 7.32 3.86 -8.48
N ARG A 14 6.78 2.96 -9.31
CA ARG A 14 5.38 3.03 -9.74
C ARG A 14 4.40 2.85 -8.60
N ILE A 15 4.60 1.83 -7.75
CA ILE A 15 3.73 1.56 -6.59
C ILE A 15 3.73 2.75 -5.64
N THR A 16 4.91 3.25 -5.25
CA THR A 16 5.02 4.41 -4.35
C THR A 16 4.47 5.68 -4.98
N GLY A 17 4.67 5.87 -6.28
CA GLY A 17 4.09 6.97 -7.04
C GLY A 17 2.55 6.94 -7.06
N GLN A 18 1.94 5.77 -7.28
CA GLN A 18 0.49 5.61 -7.23
C GLN A 18 -0.08 5.82 -5.83
N ILE A 19 0.60 5.32 -4.79
CA ILE A 19 0.23 5.56 -3.39
C ILE A 19 0.24 7.05 -3.07
N GLY A 20 1.31 7.77 -3.45
CA GLY A 20 1.41 9.21 -3.25
C GLY A 20 0.34 9.99 -4.01
N ALA A 21 0.10 9.65 -5.27
CA ALA A 21 -0.96 10.27 -6.07
C ALA A 21 -2.36 10.05 -5.45
N LEU A 22 -2.63 8.85 -4.92
CA LEU A 22 -3.88 8.55 -4.24
C LEU A 22 -4.02 9.31 -2.91
N ALA A 23 -2.91 9.47 -2.17
CA ALA A 23 -2.87 10.25 -0.93
C ALA A 23 -3.16 11.74 -1.16
N GLU A 24 -2.63 12.32 -2.23
CA GLU A 24 -2.88 13.71 -2.64
C GLU A 24 -4.29 13.91 -3.20
N ALA A 25 -4.79 12.92 -3.96
CA ALA A 25 -6.11 12.98 -4.58
C ALA A 25 -7.25 12.70 -3.59
N LEU A 26 -6.95 12.02 -2.48
CA LEU A 26 -7.89 11.69 -1.42
C LEU A 26 -8.89 12.82 -1.12
N PRO A 27 -8.50 14.07 -0.77
CA PRO A 27 -9.41 15.20 -0.49
C PRO A 27 -10.49 15.46 -1.55
N HIS A 28 -10.19 15.13 -2.81
CA HIS A 28 -11.05 15.43 -3.96
C HIS A 28 -11.68 14.17 -4.58
N CYS A 29 -11.24 12.97 -4.19
CA CYS A 29 -11.75 11.70 -4.71
C CYS A 29 -13.00 11.22 -3.96
N ALA A 30 -13.95 10.69 -4.73
CA ALA A 30 -15.06 9.93 -4.19
C ALA A 30 -14.58 8.57 -3.65
N LEU A 31 -15.37 7.97 -2.74
CA LEU A 31 -15.09 6.67 -2.15
C LEU A 31 -14.83 5.58 -3.20
N THR A 32 -15.61 5.57 -4.28
CA THR A 32 -15.46 4.60 -5.39
C THR A 32 -14.11 4.74 -6.11
N GLN A 33 -13.62 5.97 -6.29
CA GLN A 33 -12.31 6.25 -6.88
C GLN A 33 -11.17 5.83 -5.94
N ILE A 34 -11.38 5.97 -4.63
CA ILE A 34 -10.41 5.53 -3.62
C ILE A 34 -10.30 4.00 -3.63
N VAL A 35 -11.44 3.29 -3.61
CA VAL A 35 -11.46 1.82 -3.67
C VAL A 35 -10.81 1.31 -4.95
N GLN A 36 -11.11 1.91 -6.10
CA GLN A 36 -10.48 1.53 -7.37
C GLN A 36 -8.96 1.76 -7.34
N GLY A 37 -8.50 2.90 -6.83
CA GLY A 37 -7.07 3.17 -6.71
C GLY A 37 -6.34 2.19 -5.80
N ILE A 38 -6.98 1.75 -4.71
CA ILE A 38 -6.44 0.72 -3.80
C ILE A 38 -6.37 -0.63 -4.51
N ASP A 39 -7.41 -1.01 -5.26
CA ASP A 39 -7.45 -2.26 -6.05
C ASP A 39 -6.36 -2.28 -7.13
N ASP A 40 -6.17 -1.17 -7.85
CA ASP A 40 -5.11 -1.04 -8.86
C ASP A 40 -3.73 -1.25 -8.25
N ILE A 41 -3.46 -0.63 -7.10
CA ILE A 41 -2.20 -0.79 -6.35
C ILE A 41 -2.03 -2.25 -5.91
N ARG A 42 -3.11 -2.88 -5.40
CA ARG A 42 -3.10 -4.29 -4.99
C ARG A 42 -2.75 -5.20 -6.18
N CYS A 43 -3.39 -4.99 -7.32
CA CYS A 43 -3.17 -5.80 -8.51
C CYS A 43 -1.73 -5.66 -9.02
N LEU A 44 -1.20 -4.43 -9.07
CA LEU A 44 0.19 -4.17 -9.46
C LEU A 44 1.19 -4.83 -8.49
N ALA A 45 0.96 -4.69 -7.19
CA ALA A 45 1.80 -5.29 -6.15
C ALA A 45 1.84 -6.82 -6.27
N ARG A 46 0.67 -7.44 -6.43
CA ARG A 46 0.53 -8.90 -6.56
C ARG A 46 1.24 -9.44 -7.80
N ASP A 47 1.04 -8.79 -8.94
CA ASP A 47 1.65 -9.17 -10.22
C ASP A 47 3.20 -9.15 -10.16
N ASN A 48 3.75 -8.29 -9.30
CA ASN A 48 5.19 -8.06 -9.18
C ASN A 48 5.81 -8.62 -7.87
N GLY A 49 5.05 -9.38 -7.08
CA GLY A 49 5.55 -10.08 -5.89
C GLY A 49 5.72 -9.22 -4.62
N PHE A 50 5.04 -8.07 -4.53
CA PHE A 50 5.01 -7.21 -3.34
C PHE A 50 3.92 -7.64 -2.35
N ALA A 51 4.09 -8.82 -1.75
CA ALA A 51 3.09 -9.43 -0.86
C ALA A 51 2.70 -8.55 0.36
N ALA A 52 3.65 -7.74 0.86
CA ALA A 52 3.39 -6.82 1.96
C ALA A 52 2.38 -5.73 1.55
N VAL A 53 2.59 -5.09 0.39
CA VAL A 53 1.69 -4.07 -0.16
C VAL A 53 0.32 -4.66 -0.50
N GLU A 54 0.29 -5.85 -1.12
CA GLU A 54 -0.96 -6.57 -1.44
C GLU A 54 -1.81 -6.83 -0.19
N THR A 55 -1.18 -7.29 0.91
CA THR A 55 -1.88 -7.59 2.16
C THR A 55 -2.52 -6.35 2.77
N LEU A 56 -1.79 -5.23 2.74
CA LEU A 56 -2.26 -3.97 3.30
C LEU A 56 -3.36 -3.35 2.47
N ALA A 57 -3.22 -3.39 1.14
CA ALA A 57 -4.24 -2.90 0.22
C ALA A 57 -5.55 -3.68 0.41
N SER A 58 -5.47 -5.01 0.57
CA SER A 58 -6.65 -5.85 0.84
C SER A 58 -7.34 -5.52 2.16
N ARG A 59 -6.56 -5.23 3.21
CA ARG A 59 -7.10 -4.80 4.51
C ARG A 59 -7.71 -3.41 4.43
N LEU A 60 -7.06 -2.50 3.72
CA LEU A 60 -7.56 -1.16 3.51
C LEU A 60 -8.88 -1.18 2.72
N GLU A 61 -8.98 -1.96 1.64
CA GLU A 61 -10.22 -2.16 0.88
C GLU A 61 -11.37 -2.62 1.80
N SER A 62 -11.10 -3.61 2.67
CA SER A 62 -12.07 -4.10 3.65
C SER A 62 -12.47 -3.03 4.68
N ALA A 63 -11.51 -2.25 5.17
CA ALA A 63 -11.76 -1.16 6.12
C ALA A 63 -12.56 -0.01 5.48
N VAL A 64 -12.25 0.35 4.23
CA VAL A 64 -12.95 1.37 3.45
C VAL A 64 -14.39 0.93 3.16
N ALA A 65 -14.59 -0.35 2.79
CA ALA A 65 -15.92 -0.93 2.62
C ALA A 65 -16.75 -0.93 3.92
N ALA A 66 -16.10 -1.05 5.08
CA ALA A 66 -16.73 -0.93 6.39
C ALA A 66 -17.02 0.52 6.84
N GLY A 67 -16.70 1.54 6.02
CA GLY A 67 -16.90 2.95 6.33
C GLY A 67 -15.67 3.67 6.89
N GLY A 68 -14.48 3.18 6.56
CA GLY A 68 -13.19 3.68 7.07
C GLY A 68 -13.00 5.20 6.94
N TYR A 69 -12.53 5.81 8.02
CA TYR A 69 -12.24 7.24 8.13
C TYR A 69 -10.99 7.63 7.33
N ARG A 70 -11.00 8.82 6.71
CA ARG A 70 -9.87 9.39 5.93
C ARG A 70 -8.50 9.26 6.58
N ALA A 71 -8.41 9.51 7.89
CA ALA A 71 -7.15 9.42 8.64
C ALA A 71 -6.58 7.99 8.58
N ALA A 72 -7.43 6.97 8.74
CA ALA A 72 -7.02 5.59 8.63
C ALA A 72 -6.53 5.26 7.21
N ILE A 73 -7.21 5.77 6.18
CA ILE A 73 -6.79 5.55 4.78
C ILE A 73 -5.38 6.11 4.55
N LEU A 74 -5.11 7.32 5.04
CA LEU A 74 -3.76 7.92 4.95
C LEU A 74 -2.71 7.11 5.72
N THR A 75 -3.01 6.62 6.92
CA THR A 75 -2.10 5.75 7.68
C THR A 75 -1.79 4.45 6.94
N TYR A 76 -2.78 3.83 6.30
CA TYR A 76 -2.55 2.63 5.49
C TYR A 76 -1.75 2.94 4.21
N LEU A 77 -1.98 4.09 3.56
CA LEU A 77 -1.21 4.52 2.40
C LEU A 77 0.27 4.77 2.75
N ASP A 78 0.52 5.47 3.85
CA ASP A 78 1.86 5.67 4.41
C ASP A 78 2.55 4.32 4.68
N ALA A 79 1.86 3.41 5.37
CA ALA A 79 2.36 2.08 5.59
C ALA A 79 2.68 1.38 4.25
N MET A 80 1.76 1.33 3.29
CA MET A 80 2.01 0.70 1.98
C MET A 80 3.24 1.26 1.27
N SER A 81 3.55 2.55 1.44
CA SER A 81 4.77 3.17 0.90
C SER A 81 6.04 2.66 1.59
N ASP A 82 6.02 2.48 2.91
CA ASP A 82 7.10 1.83 3.67
C ASP A 82 7.28 0.35 3.26
N ALA A 83 6.17 -0.38 3.10
CA ALA A 83 6.17 -1.78 2.64
C ALA A 83 6.71 -1.94 1.23
N ALA A 84 6.49 -0.96 0.35
CA ALA A 84 7.06 -0.99 -1.00
C ALA A 84 8.60 -0.91 -0.95
N SER A 85 9.17 -0.29 0.09
CA SER A 85 10.62 -0.21 0.34
C SER A 85 11.18 -1.46 1.03
N ALA A 86 10.32 -2.33 1.57
CA ALA A 86 10.71 -3.56 2.24
C ALA A 86 11.25 -4.61 1.25
N PRO A 87 12.05 -5.60 1.73
CA PRO A 87 12.55 -6.68 0.90
C PRO A 87 11.41 -7.46 0.24
N ARG A 88 11.58 -7.76 -1.05
CA ARG A 88 10.62 -8.59 -1.80
C ARG A 88 10.66 -10.02 -1.31
N GLY A 89 9.51 -10.67 -1.40
CA GLY A 89 9.35 -12.08 -1.10
C GLY A 89 8.35 -12.33 0.02
N PRO A 90 8.14 -13.62 0.35
CA PRO A 90 7.24 -13.99 1.42
C PRO A 90 7.76 -13.42 2.75
N MET A 91 7.01 -12.48 3.32
CA MET A 91 7.30 -11.99 4.66
C MET A 91 7.07 -13.12 5.67
N PRO A 92 7.97 -13.31 6.64
CA PRO A 92 7.70 -14.18 7.77
C PRO A 92 6.42 -13.72 8.48
N PRO A 93 5.53 -14.63 8.92
CA PRO A 93 4.28 -14.25 9.57
C PRO A 93 4.52 -13.35 10.81
N ALA A 94 5.59 -13.60 11.57
CA ALA A 94 5.98 -12.75 12.70
C ALA A 94 6.34 -11.31 12.30
N MET A 95 6.99 -11.12 11.14
CA MET A 95 7.30 -9.79 10.61
C MET A 95 6.02 -9.09 10.16
N GLN A 96 5.13 -9.82 9.48
CA GLN A 96 3.82 -9.30 9.09
C GLN A 96 2.97 -8.89 10.30
N GLU A 97 2.94 -9.69 11.36
CA GLU A 97 2.24 -9.37 12.62
C GLU A 97 2.82 -8.12 13.32
N ALA A 98 4.14 -8.04 13.46
CA ALA A 98 4.79 -6.87 14.06
C ALA A 98 4.49 -5.58 13.28
N TRP A 99 4.45 -5.69 11.96
CA TRP A 99 4.18 -4.57 11.07
C TRP A 99 2.70 -4.15 11.12
N LEU A 100 1.77 -5.13 11.18
CA LEU A 100 0.35 -4.86 11.44
C LEU A 100 0.11 -4.24 12.82
N ALA A 101 0.82 -4.70 13.85
CA ALA A 101 0.77 -4.11 15.18
C ALA A 101 1.27 -2.66 15.16
N SER A 102 2.32 -2.35 14.39
CA SER A 102 2.80 -0.96 14.20
C SER A 102 1.75 -0.08 13.51
N VAL A 103 1.06 -0.59 12.48
CA VAL A 103 -0.03 0.14 11.81
C VAL A 103 -1.20 0.35 12.79
N ALA A 104 -1.60 -0.68 13.53
CA ALA A 104 -2.66 -0.58 14.53
C ALA A 104 -2.36 0.44 15.63
N MET A 105 -1.10 0.52 16.08
CA MET A 105 -0.64 1.56 17.02
C MET A 105 -0.80 2.97 16.46
N ARG A 106 -0.52 3.18 15.15
CA ARG A 106 -0.72 4.48 14.48
C ARG A 106 -2.20 4.83 14.29
N LEU A 107 -3.08 3.84 14.12
CA LEU A 107 -4.53 4.04 13.96
C LEU A 107 -5.27 4.33 15.27
N GLY A 108 -4.71 3.92 16.41
CA GLY A 108 -5.30 4.10 17.73
C GLY A 108 -5.00 5.45 18.40
N HIS A 109 -4.37 6.38 17.68
CA HIS A 109 -3.96 7.69 18.17
C HIS A 109 -4.80 8.82 17.57
#